data_AF-A0A0S3EYV9-F1
#
_entry.id   AF-A0A0S3EYV9-F1
#
_cell.length_a   1.000
_cell.length_b   1.000
_cell.length_c   1.000
_cell.angle_alpha   90.00
_cell.angle_beta   90.00
_cell.angle_gamma   90.00
#
_symmetry.space_group_name_H-M   'P 1'
#
loop_
_entity.id
_entity.type
_entity.pdbx_description
1 polymer ?
#
loop_
_entity_poly.entity_id
_entity_poly.type
_entity_poly.pdbx_seq_one_letter_code
_entity_poly.pdbx_strand_id
1 'polypeptide(L)'
;MTRHFLPPSHDAGIVPAMLIAAARCWREAWDNRQPVQPGLFSLLSRDGHDMLAPVFDSFLTLAEAVSGRRIAVGKGTHLSEDEHRLIGLFEGTGFSSGKSGLASSLDCAVKSLRILSARTISTPVARLAA
;
A
#
# COMPACT_ATOMS: atom_id res chain seq x y z
N MET A 1 9.09 -10.43 34.55
CA MET A 1 7.85 -9.95 33.92
C MET A 1 8.05 -9.88 32.41
N THR A 2 7.85 -11.01 31.73
CA THR A 2 7.91 -11.12 30.27
C THR A 2 6.59 -10.59 29.71
N ARG A 3 6.60 -9.36 29.17
CA ARG A 3 5.46 -8.86 28.40
C ARG A 3 5.41 -9.67 27.11
N HIS A 4 4.50 -10.64 27.06
CA HIS A 4 4.10 -11.26 25.80
C HIS A 4 3.41 -10.18 24.96
N PHE A 5 4.16 -9.55 24.05
CA PHE A 5 3.57 -8.86 22.91
C PHE A 5 2.99 -9.94 22.01
N LEU A 6 1.72 -10.30 22.22
CA LEU A 6 0.96 -10.92 21.15
C LEU A 6 0.96 -9.91 20.01
N PRO A 7 1.46 -10.24 18.81
CA PRO A 7 1.23 -9.37 17.66
C PRO A 7 -0.27 -9.20 17.54
N PRO A 8 -0.80 -7.96 17.45
CA PRO A 8 -2.21 -7.78 17.17
C PRO A 8 -2.51 -8.56 15.88
N SER A 9 -3.30 -9.63 15.96
CA SER A 9 -3.90 -10.30 14.79
C SER A 9 -4.98 -9.41 14.15
N HIS A 10 -4.75 -8.11 14.15
CA HIS A 10 -5.63 -7.12 13.55
C HIS A 10 -5.25 -7.08 12.06
N ASP A 11 -6.23 -7.35 11.21
CA ASP A 11 -6.22 -6.91 9.82
C ASP A 11 -5.29 -7.55 8.80
N ALA A 12 -5.29 -8.89 8.75
CA ALA A 12 -4.77 -9.57 7.56
C ALA A 12 -5.50 -9.16 6.26
N GLY A 13 -6.73 -8.62 6.35
CA GLY A 13 -7.56 -8.24 5.20
C GLY A 13 -7.63 -6.74 4.87
N ILE A 14 -7.55 -5.82 5.85
CA ILE A 14 -7.69 -4.38 5.55
C ILE A 14 -6.51 -3.86 4.75
N VAL A 15 -5.27 -4.28 5.01
CA VAL A 15 -4.13 -3.73 4.28
C VAL A 15 -4.12 -4.13 2.80
N PRO A 16 -4.39 -5.40 2.43
CA PRO A 16 -4.59 -5.76 1.03
C PRO A 16 -5.76 -5.03 0.37
N ALA A 17 -6.90 -4.88 1.07
CA ALA A 17 -8.06 -4.16 0.53
C ALA A 17 -7.77 -2.67 0.29
N MET A 18 -7.10 -2.02 1.25
CA MET A 18 -6.65 -0.64 1.16
C MET A 18 -5.64 -0.47 0.02
N LEU A 19 -4.71 -1.41 -0.13
CA LEU A 19 -3.75 -1.43 -1.23
C LEU A 19 -4.44 -1.50 -2.60
N ILE A 20 -5.44 -2.39 -2.75
CA ILE A 20 -6.22 -2.50 -3.98
C ILE A 20 -6.99 -1.20 -4.26
N ALA A 21 -7.63 -0.63 -3.24
CA ALA A 21 -8.39 0.61 -3.37
C ALA A 21 -7.48 1.79 -3.78
N ALA A 22 -6.31 1.91 -3.14
CA ALA A 22 -5.29 2.89 -3.48
C ALA A 22 -4.75 2.68 -4.91
N ALA A 23 -4.44 1.45 -5.31
CA ALA A 23 -3.95 1.13 -6.65
C ALA A 23 -4.95 1.52 -7.74
N ARG A 24 -6.24 1.29 -7.51
CA ARG A 24 -7.32 1.68 -8.43
C ARG A 24 -7.49 3.18 -8.53
N CYS A 25 -7.54 3.87 -7.40
CA CYS A 25 -7.62 5.34 -7.37
C CYS A 25 -6.41 5.98 -8.05
N TRP A 26 -5.21 5.45 -7.79
CA TRP A 26 -3.97 5.88 -8.42
C TRP A 26 -4.00 5.68 -9.95
N ARG A 27 -4.44 4.50 -10.41
CA ARG A 27 -4.58 4.21 -11.84
C ARG A 27 -5.58 5.13 -12.52
N GLU A 28 -6.75 5.33 -11.90
CA GLU A 28 -7.78 6.22 -12.43
C GLU A 28 -7.28 7.66 -12.57
N ALA A 29 -6.57 8.18 -11.56
CA ALA A 29 -5.97 9.50 -11.64
C ALA A 29 -4.93 9.60 -12.77
N TRP A 30 -4.06 8.60 -12.90
CA TRP A 30 -3.06 8.53 -13.97
C TRP A 30 -3.68 8.49 -15.36
N ASP A 31 -4.68 7.63 -15.57
CA ASP A 31 -5.34 7.46 -16.86
C ASP A 31 -6.10 8.73 -17.28
N ASN A 32 -6.67 9.45 -16.31
CA ASN A 32 -7.36 10.73 -16.52
C ASN A 32 -6.42 11.96 -16.48
N ARG A 33 -5.10 11.76 -16.35
CA ARG A 33 -4.08 12.81 -16.21
C ARG A 33 -4.38 13.81 -15.09
N GLN A 34 -4.97 13.32 -14.00
CA GLN A 34 -5.28 14.09 -12.80
C GLN A 34 -4.15 13.97 -11.78
N PRO A 35 -4.03 14.95 -10.85
CA PRO A 35 -3.12 14.79 -9.73
C PRO A 35 -3.55 13.59 -8.88
N VAL A 36 -2.62 12.69 -8.63
CA VAL A 36 -2.84 11.44 -7.87
C VAL A 36 -3.06 11.71 -6.38
N GLN A 37 -2.26 12.61 -5.79
CA GLN A 37 -2.23 12.84 -4.35
C GLN A 37 -3.60 13.23 -3.74
N PRO A 38 -4.40 14.15 -4.33
CA PRO A 38 -5.72 14.47 -3.80
C PRO A 38 -6.69 13.28 -3.75
N GLY A 39 -6.65 12.41 -4.76
CA GLY A 39 -7.47 11.20 -4.81
C GLY A 39 -7.08 10.20 -3.73
N LEU A 40 -5.78 9.90 -3.63
CA LEU A 40 -5.25 9.00 -2.59
C LEU A 40 -5.50 9.53 -1.18
N PHE A 41 -5.25 10.83 -0.96
CA PHE A 41 -5.52 11.47 0.32
C PHE A 41 -6.99 11.30 0.71
N SER A 42 -7.91 11.70 -0.17
CA SER A 42 -9.36 11.61 0.09
C SER A 42 -9.82 10.17 0.35
N LEU A 43 -9.28 9.19 -0.39
CA LEU A 43 -9.58 7.78 -0.20
C LEU A 43 -9.14 7.27 1.17
N LEU A 44 -7.91 7.61 1.58
CA LEU A 44 -7.29 7.11 2.80
C LEU A 44 -7.74 7.88 4.05
N SER A 45 -8.11 9.16 3.93
CA SER A 45 -8.65 9.97 5.03
C SER A 45 -9.94 9.39 5.60
N ARG A 46 -10.73 8.65 4.80
CA ARG A 46 -11.99 8.04 5.25
C ARG A 46 -11.81 7.14 6.47
N ASP A 47 -10.67 6.48 6.54
CA ASP A 47 -10.33 5.52 7.60
C ASP A 47 -9.16 6.03 8.48
N GLY A 48 -8.79 7.32 8.38
CA GLY A 48 -7.71 7.92 9.18
C GLY A 48 -6.29 7.56 8.72
N HIS A 49 -6.12 7.15 7.47
CA HIS A 49 -4.86 6.70 6.88
C HIS A 49 -4.25 7.70 5.89
N ASP A 50 -4.66 8.96 5.94
CA ASP A 50 -4.31 10.01 4.98
C ASP A 50 -2.79 10.21 4.81
N MET A 51 -2.02 10.03 5.88
CA MET A 51 -0.56 10.08 5.85
C MET A 51 0.10 8.99 4.97
N LEU A 52 -0.64 7.93 4.61
CA LEU A 52 -0.13 6.87 3.73
C LEU A 52 -0.22 7.23 2.25
N ALA A 53 -0.94 8.28 1.85
CA ALA A 53 -1.10 8.70 0.45
C ALA A 53 0.24 8.85 -0.31
N PRO A 54 1.25 9.58 0.20
CA PRO A 54 2.56 9.66 -0.47
C PRO A 54 3.31 8.33 -0.53
N VAL A 55 3.07 7.44 0.44
CA VAL A 55 3.74 6.13 0.50
C VAL A 55 3.17 5.20 -0.57
N PHE A 56 1.85 5.18 -0.73
CA PHE A 56 1.18 4.42 -1.79
C PHE A 56 1.57 4.91 -3.19
N ASP A 57 1.62 6.22 -3.39
CA ASP A 57 2.04 6.81 -4.67
C ASP A 57 3.47 6.41 -5.06
N SER A 58 4.42 6.51 -4.11
CA SER A 58 5.80 6.09 -4.32
C SER A 58 5.91 4.59 -4.59
N PHE A 59 5.20 3.76 -3.82
CA PHE A 59 5.18 2.31 -3.99
C PHE A 59 4.66 1.91 -5.39
N LEU A 60 3.54 2.46 -5.84
CA LEU A 60 2.94 2.13 -7.14
C LEU A 60 3.80 2.62 -8.30
N THR A 61 4.38 3.81 -8.19
CA THR A 61 5.33 4.35 -9.18
C THR A 61 6.56 3.44 -9.32
N LEU A 62 7.13 2.99 -8.20
CA LEU A 62 8.28 2.08 -8.21
C LEU A 62 7.90 0.68 -8.72
N ALA A 63 6.70 0.20 -8.41
CA ALA A 63 6.21 -1.09 -8.88
C ALA A 63 6.05 -1.11 -10.41
N GLU A 64 5.56 -0.03 -11.02
CA GLU A 64 5.57 0.14 -12.48
C GLU A 64 7.00 0.20 -13.03
N ALA A 65 7.85 1.03 -12.44
CA ALA A 65 9.22 1.24 -12.91
C ALA A 65 10.04 -0.07 -12.90
N VAL A 66 9.90 -0.89 -11.86
CA VAL A 66 10.55 -2.20 -11.77
C VAL A 66 9.95 -3.20 -12.75
N SER A 67 8.64 -3.13 -12.99
CA SER A 67 7.95 -4.05 -13.90
C SER A 67 8.14 -3.69 -15.38
N GLY A 68 8.55 -2.46 -15.69
CA GLY A 68 8.67 -1.94 -17.06
C GLY A 68 7.35 -1.87 -17.82
N ARG A 69 6.22 -2.06 -17.13
CA ARG A 69 4.88 -2.09 -17.70
C ARG A 69 3.92 -1.34 -16.78
N ARG A 70 2.83 -0.86 -17.37
CA ARG A 70 1.75 -0.24 -16.60
C ARG A 70 1.00 -1.30 -15.80
N ILE A 71 0.72 -1.01 -14.53
CA ILE A 71 -0.11 -1.85 -13.65
C ILE A 71 -1.56 -1.88 -14.17
N ALA A 72 -2.06 -3.04 -14.58
CA ALA A 72 -3.47 -3.21 -14.88
C ALA A 72 -4.27 -3.40 -13.59
N VAL A 73 -5.38 -2.68 -13.42
CA VAL A 73 -6.27 -2.84 -12.26
C VAL A 73 -7.54 -3.60 -12.65
N GLY A 74 -8.10 -4.33 -11.69
CA GLY A 74 -9.32 -5.10 -11.87
C GLY A 74 -10.57 -4.21 -11.87
N LYS A 75 -11.75 -4.84 -11.99
CA LYS A 75 -13.06 -4.16 -11.94
C LYS A 75 -13.94 -4.78 -10.87
N GLY A 76 -14.59 -3.93 -10.08
CA GLY A 76 -15.51 -4.38 -9.03
C GLY A 76 -14.83 -5.32 -8.04
N THR A 77 -15.38 -6.52 -7.84
CA THR A 77 -14.82 -7.52 -6.93
C THR A 77 -13.71 -8.38 -7.55
N HIS A 78 -13.51 -8.31 -8.88
CA HIS A 78 -12.53 -9.14 -9.55
C HIS A 78 -11.15 -8.48 -9.54
N LEU A 79 -10.15 -9.22 -9.03
CA LEU A 79 -8.77 -8.75 -8.96
C LEU A 79 -8.01 -9.05 -10.27
N SER A 80 -7.15 -8.13 -10.70
CA SER A 80 -6.21 -8.34 -11.81
C SER A 80 -4.98 -9.13 -11.36
N GLU A 81 -4.21 -9.66 -12.31
CA GLU A 81 -2.93 -10.31 -12.02
C GLU A 81 -1.95 -9.35 -11.33
N ASP A 82 -1.90 -8.09 -11.77
CA ASP A 82 -1.03 -7.10 -11.14
C ASP A 82 -1.50 -6.76 -9.72
N GLU A 83 -2.80 -6.73 -9.42
CA GLU A 83 -3.31 -6.55 -8.06
C GLU A 83 -2.86 -7.69 -7.14
N HIS A 84 -2.92 -8.96 -7.59
CA HIS A 84 -2.38 -10.09 -6.83
C HIS A 84 -0.86 -9.96 -6.63
N ARG A 85 -0.13 -9.49 -7.65
CA ARG A 85 1.31 -9.27 -7.56
C ARG A 85 1.66 -8.17 -6.56
N LEU A 86 0.90 -7.08 -6.52
CA LEU A 86 1.08 -5.99 -5.55
C LEU A 86 0.87 -6.51 -4.12
N ILE A 87 -0.16 -7.34 -3.90
CA ILE A 87 -0.37 -8.01 -2.61
C ILE A 87 0.84 -8.90 -2.28
N GLY A 88 1.31 -9.73 -3.21
CA GLY A 88 2.47 -10.59 -2.98
C GLY A 88 3.76 -9.81 -2.70
N LEU A 89 3.98 -8.66 -3.35
CA LEU A 89 5.07 -7.74 -3.00
C LEU A 89 4.88 -7.18 -1.59
N PHE A 90 3.68 -6.72 -1.27
CA PHE A 90 3.35 -6.21 0.06
C PHE A 90 3.46 -7.28 1.15
N GLU A 91 3.23 -8.56 0.88
CA GLU A 91 3.40 -9.67 1.84
C GLU A 91 4.83 -10.22 1.87
N GLY A 92 5.60 -9.99 0.80
CA GLY A 92 7.01 -10.37 0.70
C GLY A 92 7.22 -11.69 -0.02
N THR A 93 6.15 -12.25 -0.59
CA THR A 93 6.16 -13.47 -1.41
C THR A 93 6.57 -13.20 -2.86
N GLY A 94 6.55 -11.93 -3.31
CA GLY A 94 6.74 -11.54 -4.71
C GLY A 94 8.13 -11.00 -5.10
N PHE A 95 9.11 -10.95 -4.21
CA PHE A 95 10.44 -10.42 -4.55
C PHE A 95 11.29 -11.44 -5.31
N SER A 96 11.67 -11.11 -6.55
CA SER A 96 12.82 -11.72 -7.20
C SER A 96 14.05 -10.88 -6.86
N SER A 97 15.10 -11.52 -6.35
CA SER A 97 16.37 -10.90 -5.95
C SER A 97 17.12 -10.35 -7.18
N GLY A 98 16.64 -9.24 -7.73
CA GLY A 98 17.25 -8.52 -8.84
C GLY A 98 18.19 -7.44 -8.30
N LYS A 99 19.45 -7.46 -8.75
CA LYS A 99 20.50 -6.47 -8.38
C LYS A 99 20.29 -5.08 -9.02
N SER A 100 19.05 -4.63 -9.17
CA SER A 100 18.73 -3.31 -9.73
C SER A 100 18.45 -2.30 -8.62
N GLY A 101 18.98 -1.08 -8.74
CA GLY A 101 18.71 0.00 -7.78
C GLY A 101 17.22 0.31 -7.61
N LEU A 102 16.42 0.11 -8.66
CA LEU A 102 14.96 0.25 -8.60
C LEU A 102 14.31 -0.86 -7.74
N ALA A 103 14.81 -2.10 -7.83
CA ALA A 103 14.31 -3.21 -7.01
C ALA A 103 14.62 -3.00 -5.52
N SER A 104 15.81 -2.50 -5.19
CA SER A 104 16.16 -2.10 -3.82
C SER A 104 15.30 -0.95 -3.31
N SER A 105 14.98 0.02 -4.17
CA SER A 105 14.11 1.15 -3.81
C SER A 105 12.67 0.69 -3.56
N LEU A 106 12.17 -0.23 -4.38
CA LEU A 106 10.87 -0.87 -4.19
C LEU A 106 10.82 -1.69 -2.89
N ASP A 107 11.88 -2.44 -2.57
CA ASP A 107 11.99 -3.15 -1.29
C ASP A 107 11.97 -2.20 -0.09
N CYS A 108 12.67 -1.06 -0.19
CA CYS A 108 12.60 0.00 0.82
C CYS A 108 11.18 0.58 0.96
N ALA A 109 10.51 0.88 -0.16
CA ALA A 109 9.15 1.40 -0.17
C ALA A 109 8.15 0.40 0.46
N VAL A 110 8.27 -0.89 0.14
CA VAL A 110 7.44 -1.95 0.75
C VAL A 110 7.67 -2.02 2.26
N LYS A 111 8.93 -2.02 2.71
CA LYS A 111 9.26 -2.04 4.14
C LYS A 111 8.70 -0.81 4.86
N SER A 112 8.85 0.38 4.27
CA SER A 112 8.28 1.62 4.80
C SER A 112 6.75 1.55 4.89
N LEU A 113 6.09 1.10 3.82
CA LEU A 113 4.64 0.94 3.78
C LEU A 113 4.14 -0.03 4.85
N ARG A 114 4.82 -1.17 5.06
CA ARG A 114 4.48 -2.11 6.14
C ARG A 114 4.62 -1.48 7.52
N ILE A 115 5.73 -0.80 7.78
CA ILE A 115 5.99 -0.15 9.06
C ILE A 115 4.95 0.93 9.35
N LEU A 116 4.64 1.77 8.35
CA LEU A 116 3.68 2.85 8.50
C LEU A 116 2.25 2.31 8.63
N SER A 117 1.86 1.32 7.83
CA SER A 117 0.55 0.66 7.97
C SER A 117 0.39 0.02 9.35
N ALA A 118 1.42 -0.69 9.84
CA ALA A 118 1.40 -1.28 11.17
C ALA A 118 1.29 -0.22 12.28
N ARG A 119 1.84 0.99 12.08
CA ARG A 119 1.73 2.09 13.04
C ARG A 119 0.37 2.76 12.99
N THR A 120 -0.13 3.10 11.82
CA THR A 120 -1.41 3.81 11.67
C THR A 120 -2.58 2.95 12.13
N ILE A 121 -2.58 1.65 11.78
CA ILE A 121 -3.66 0.71 12.13
C ILE A 121 -3.64 0.35 13.61
N SER A 122 -2.45 0.35 14.24
CA SER A 122 -2.28 0.07 15.67
C SER A 122 -2.50 1.29 16.56
N THR A 123 -2.88 2.44 16.00
CA THR A 123 -3.29 3.60 16.80
C THR A 123 -4.78 3.45 17.12
N PRO A 124 -5.18 2.98 18.32
CA PRO A 124 -6.55 3.18 18.73
C PRO A 124 -6.79 4.69 18.78
N VAL A 125 -7.86 5.13 18.11
CA VAL A 125 -8.54 6.42 18.33
C VAL A 125 -9.08 6.42 19.77
N ALA A 126 -8.17 6.46 20.73
CA ALA A 126 -8.44 6.48 22.16
C ALA A 126 -7.55 7.50 22.88
N ARG A 127 -6.72 8.26 22.15
CA ARG A 127 -5.89 9.35 22.72
C ARG A 127 -6.24 10.75 22.24
N LEU A 128 -7.45 10.98 21.74
CA LEU A 128 -7.94 12.33 21.41
C LEU A 128 -9.13 12.78 22.29
N ALA A 129 -9.38 12.08 23.39
CA ALA A 129 -10.29 12.52 24.44
C ALA A 129 -9.61 12.36 25.82
N ALA A 130 -8.70 13.28 26.13
CA ALA A 130 -8.20 13.52 27.49
C ALA A 130 -7.88 15.00 27.65
#